data_AF-A0A1B1YBY3-F1
#
_entry.id   AF-A0A1B1YBY3-F1
#
_cell.length_a   1.000
_cell.length_b   1.000
_cell.length_c   1.000
_cell.angle_alpha   90.00
_cell.angle_beta   90.00
_cell.angle_gamma   90.00
#
_symmetry.space_group_name_H-M   'P 1'
#
loop_
_entity.id
_entity.type
_entity.pdbx_description
1 polymer ?
#
loop_
_entity_poly.entity_id
_entity_poly.type
_entity_poly.pdbx_seq_one_letter_code
_entity_poly.pdbx_strand_id
1 'polypeptide(L)'
;MHSPCYFPGTVVPVSPVGLLTGLFSVTNGITLSQVCEITGLEPGTIQNWIKRGYVAHPVDRKYSKEQVARIILINFLRETFVIEKVANLLSYVNGNLLDDSDNIMDDSEIYECLCDILLSGELKEGFDNDTLVRKIDERLMDFKEPFPGAKDRLKLVLQAMIYAWWSAEYKRIANQLTKNI
;
A
#
# COMPACT_ATOMS: atom_id res chain seq x y z
N MET A 1 22.16 -15.42 -6.64
CA MET A 1 21.63 -14.74 -5.44
C MET A 1 20.31 -14.10 -5.83
N HIS A 2 19.18 -14.59 -5.32
CA HIS A 2 17.91 -13.87 -5.50
C HIS A 2 18.02 -12.56 -4.72
N SER A 3 17.83 -11.42 -5.38
CA SER A 3 17.73 -10.13 -4.70
C SER A 3 16.66 -10.22 -3.59
N PRO A 4 16.88 -9.62 -2.41
CA PRO A 4 15.88 -9.63 -1.36
C PRO A 4 14.57 -9.06 -1.90
N CYS A 5 13.48 -9.82 -1.73
CA CYS A 5 12.13 -9.31 -1.96
C CYS A 5 11.85 -8.31 -0.84
N TYR A 6 11.45 -7.09 -1.19
CA TYR A 6 11.07 -6.05 -0.24
C TYR A 6 9.54 -5.97 -0.15
N PHE A 7 9.01 -5.56 1.00
CA PHE A 7 7.57 -5.32 1.11
C PHE A 7 7.16 -4.20 0.12
N PRO A 8 6.01 -4.32 -0.58
CA PRO A 8 5.61 -3.36 -1.60
C PRO A 8 5.60 -1.90 -1.12
N GLY A 9 6.24 -1.00 -1.86
CA GLY A 9 6.31 0.43 -1.47
C GLY A 9 7.26 0.74 -0.31
N THR A 10 8.17 -0.18 0.04
CA THR A 10 9.12 0.00 1.14
C THR A 10 10.53 -0.45 0.76
N VAL A 11 11.49 -0.16 1.64
CA VAL A 11 12.87 -0.67 1.58
C VAL A 11 13.14 -1.74 2.64
N VAL A 12 12.08 -2.32 3.24
CA VAL A 12 12.18 -3.36 4.27
C VAL A 12 12.09 -4.74 3.63
N PRO A 13 13.07 -5.64 3.86
CA PRO A 13 13.02 -7.01 3.36
C PRO A 13 11.79 -7.77 3.88
N VAL A 14 11.19 -8.59 3.03
CA VAL A 14 10.05 -9.44 3.40
C VAL A 14 10.42 -10.39 4.53
N SER A 15 9.53 -10.52 5.52
CA SER A 15 9.64 -11.42 6.65
C SER A 15 8.34 -12.19 6.89
N PRO A 16 8.37 -13.32 7.62
CA PRO A 16 7.17 -14.11 7.90
C PRO A 16 6.09 -13.42 8.74
N VAL A 17 6.44 -12.42 9.55
CA VAL A 17 5.52 -11.79 10.52
C VAL A 17 4.64 -10.72 9.84
N GLY A 18 5.00 -10.27 8.64
CA GLY A 18 4.37 -9.11 7.99
C GLY A 18 4.89 -7.78 8.56
N LEU A 19 4.94 -6.76 7.70
CA LEU A 19 5.58 -5.48 8.05
C LEU A 19 4.86 -4.76 9.20
N LEU A 20 3.56 -4.49 9.04
CA LEU A 20 2.81 -3.68 10.02
C LEU A 20 2.66 -4.41 11.35
N THR A 21 2.37 -5.72 11.32
CA THR A 21 2.36 -6.57 12.52
C THR A 21 3.70 -6.52 13.26
N GLY A 22 4.81 -6.67 12.55
CA GLY A 22 6.14 -6.62 13.14
C GLY A 22 6.44 -5.26 13.81
N LEU A 23 6.07 -4.16 13.16
CA LEU A 23 6.31 -2.81 13.66
C LEU A 23 5.44 -2.43 14.85
N PHE A 24 4.15 -2.79 14.83
CA PHE A 24 3.14 -2.29 15.77
C PHE A 24 2.77 -3.29 16.88
N SER A 25 3.34 -4.50 16.88
CA SER A 25 3.11 -5.48 17.96
C SER A 25 3.45 -4.98 19.37
N VAL A 26 4.34 -3.99 19.48
CA VAL A 26 4.86 -3.47 20.76
C VAL A 26 4.75 -1.95 20.89
N THR A 27 4.12 -1.26 19.94
CA THR A 27 3.95 0.20 19.97
C THR A 27 2.68 0.63 19.26
N ASN A 28 2.05 1.69 19.76
CA ASN A 28 0.89 2.32 19.12
C ASN A 28 1.29 3.42 18.11
N GLY A 29 2.59 3.60 17.86
CA GLY A 29 3.06 4.60 16.90
C GLY A 29 4.56 4.65 16.71
N ILE A 30 5.01 5.14 15.55
CA ILE A 30 6.43 5.30 15.19
C ILE A 30 6.75 6.73 14.76
N THR A 31 8.00 7.14 14.91
CA THR A 31 8.45 8.51 14.59
C THR A 31 8.63 8.73 13.09
N LEU A 32 8.71 9.99 12.65
CA LEU A 32 9.00 10.33 11.25
C LEU A 32 10.30 9.67 10.73
N SER A 33 11.35 9.62 11.56
CA SER A 33 12.62 8.96 11.17
C SER A 33 12.39 7.50 10.80
N GLN A 34 11.65 6.78 11.65
CA GLN A 34 11.34 5.37 11.41
C GLN A 34 10.49 5.18 10.16
N VAL A 35 9.51 6.06 9.90
CA VAL A 35 8.73 6.02 8.66
C VAL A 35 9.63 6.24 7.43
N CYS A 36 10.55 7.20 7.49
CA CYS A 36 11.53 7.43 6.42
C CYS A 36 12.45 6.22 6.20
N GLU A 37 12.93 5.59 7.28
CA GLU A 37 13.76 4.38 7.22
C GLU A 37 13.03 3.20 6.55
N ILE A 38 11.73 3.05 6.81
CA ILE A 38 10.89 1.99 6.21
C ILE A 38 10.61 2.28 4.73
N THR A 39 10.28 3.52 4.39
CA THR A 39 9.77 3.88 3.05
C THR A 39 10.85 4.33 2.09
N GLY A 40 12.02 4.73 2.58
CA GLY A 40 13.06 5.39 1.80
C GLY A 40 12.72 6.83 1.41
N LEU A 41 11.64 7.41 1.95
CA LEU A 41 11.20 8.77 1.64
C LEU A 41 11.99 9.81 2.42
N GLU A 42 12.18 10.97 1.79
CA GLU A 42 12.66 12.15 2.52
C GLU A 42 11.57 12.73 3.45
N PRO A 43 11.94 13.24 4.64
CA PRO A 43 10.99 13.83 5.58
C PRO A 43 10.09 14.91 4.96
N GLY A 44 10.63 15.73 4.06
CA GLY A 44 9.90 16.79 3.38
C GLY A 44 8.77 16.27 2.49
N THR A 45 8.90 15.06 1.93
CA THR A 45 7.88 14.42 1.11
C THR A 45 6.66 14.04 1.94
N ILE A 46 6.88 13.37 3.08
CA ILE A 46 5.81 12.98 4.00
C ILE A 46 5.12 14.23 4.58
N GLN A 47 5.91 15.23 4.99
CA GLN A 47 5.37 16.50 5.48
C GLN A 47 4.52 17.24 4.43
N ASN A 48 4.90 17.16 3.15
CA ASN A 48 4.09 17.73 2.06
C ASN A 48 2.74 17.02 1.96
N TRP A 49 2.71 15.69 2.07
CA TRP A 49 1.45 14.93 2.02
C TRP A 49 0.51 15.27 3.18
N ILE A 50 1.06 15.50 4.37
CA ILE A 50 0.28 15.98 5.53
C ILE A 50 -0.28 17.38 5.25
N LYS A 51 0.57 18.33 4.81
CA LYS A 51 0.15 19.71 4.51
C LYS A 51 -0.94 19.78 3.43
N ARG A 52 -0.92 18.85 2.47
CA ARG A 52 -1.91 18.75 1.39
C ARG A 52 -3.16 17.97 1.78
N GLY A 53 -3.25 17.45 3.00
CA GLY A 53 -4.41 16.73 3.49
C GLY A 53 -4.56 15.30 2.96
N TYR A 54 -3.46 14.69 2.50
CA TYR A 54 -3.48 13.28 2.04
C TYR A 54 -3.19 12.29 3.15
N VAL A 55 -2.63 12.75 4.27
CA VAL A 55 -2.34 11.95 5.46
C VAL A 55 -2.67 12.80 6.67
N ALA A 56 -3.36 12.24 7.66
CA ALA A 56 -3.63 12.93 8.91
C ALA A 56 -2.33 13.29 9.65
N HIS A 57 -2.38 14.33 10.49
CA HIS A 57 -1.24 14.72 11.31
C HIS A 57 -0.89 13.63 12.34
N PRO A 58 0.40 13.36 12.59
CA PRO A 58 0.80 12.44 13.65
C PRO A 58 0.39 12.99 15.03
N VAL A 59 0.00 12.09 15.94
CA VAL A 59 -0.34 12.43 17.33
C VAL A 59 0.91 12.27 18.18
N ASP A 60 1.27 13.28 18.98
CA ASP A 60 2.48 13.28 19.80
C ASP A 60 3.77 12.92 19.03
N ARG A 61 3.84 13.38 17.76
CA ARG A 61 4.94 13.11 16.82
C ARG A 61 5.09 11.63 16.43
N LYS A 62 4.08 10.81 16.68
CA LYS A 62 4.01 9.41 16.30
C LYS A 62 2.92 9.18 15.25
N TYR A 63 3.29 8.42 14.22
CA TYR A 63 2.39 7.93 13.19
C TYR A 63 1.77 6.62 13.64
N SER A 64 0.45 6.52 13.58
CA SER A 64 -0.28 5.28 13.86
C SER A 64 -0.07 4.21 12.77
N LYS A 65 -0.57 2.99 13.01
CA LYS A 65 -0.49 1.88 12.03
C LYS A 65 -1.13 2.27 10.70
N GLU A 66 -2.29 2.90 10.79
CA GLU A 66 -3.13 3.35 9.68
C GLU A 66 -2.44 4.48 8.91
N GLN A 67 -1.87 5.46 9.62
CA GLN A 67 -1.11 6.55 8.98
C GLN A 67 0.13 6.04 8.25
N VAL A 68 0.86 5.09 8.84
CA VAL A 68 2.01 4.46 8.19
C VAL A 68 1.58 3.66 6.96
N ALA A 69 0.50 2.89 7.05
CA ALA A 69 -0.07 2.17 5.92
C ALA A 69 -0.46 3.12 4.78
N ARG A 70 -1.14 4.23 5.07
CA ARG A 70 -1.49 5.27 4.09
C ARG A 70 -0.25 5.85 3.40
N ILE A 71 0.80 6.18 4.17
CA ILE A 71 2.08 6.67 3.62
C ILE A 71 2.70 5.62 2.69
N ILE A 72 2.70 4.35 3.08
CA ILE A 72 3.23 3.26 2.25
C ILE A 72 2.40 3.09 0.98
N LEU A 73 1.06 3.12 1.06
CA LEU A 73 0.17 3.04 -0.09
C LEU A 73 0.40 4.20 -1.07
N ILE A 74 0.58 5.42 -0.57
CA ILE A 74 0.92 6.57 -1.42
C ILE A 74 2.29 6.37 -2.08
N ASN A 75 3.29 5.89 -1.33
CA ASN A 75 4.62 5.60 -1.87
C ASN A 75 4.63 4.46 -2.90
N PHE A 76 3.79 3.46 -2.68
CA PHE A 76 3.59 2.33 -3.56
C PHE A 76 2.95 2.76 -4.90
N LEU A 77 1.96 3.65 -4.86
CA LEU A 77 1.22 4.07 -6.06
C LEU A 77 1.86 5.21 -6.86
N ARG A 78 2.67 6.07 -6.22
CA ARG A 78 3.26 7.27 -6.85
C ARG A 78 4.24 6.97 -7.99
N GLU A 79 4.70 5.73 -8.13
CA GLU A 79 5.56 5.31 -9.24
C GLU A 79 4.78 5.18 -10.57
N THR A 80 3.46 4.99 -10.48
CA THR A 80 2.54 4.79 -11.61
C THR A 80 1.53 5.91 -11.75
N PHE A 81 1.04 6.48 -10.65
CA PHE A 81 0.01 7.52 -10.65
C PHE A 81 0.50 8.85 -10.08
N VAL A 82 -0.04 9.95 -10.60
CA VAL A 82 0.10 11.27 -9.96
C VAL A 82 -0.65 11.28 -8.61
N ILE A 83 -0.18 12.08 -7.65
CA ILE A 83 -0.67 12.02 -6.27
C ILE A 83 -2.17 12.32 -6.14
N GLU A 84 -2.72 13.18 -7.00
CA GLU A 84 -4.15 13.48 -7.05
C GLU A 84 -4.97 12.23 -7.43
N LYS A 85 -4.44 11.41 -8.33
CA LYS A 85 -5.07 10.14 -8.72
C LYS A 85 -4.95 9.11 -7.61
N VAL A 86 -3.82 9.08 -6.89
CA VAL A 86 -3.63 8.25 -5.69
C VAL A 86 -4.64 8.62 -4.61
N ALA A 87 -4.76 9.92 -4.29
CA ALA A 87 -5.71 10.40 -3.31
C ALA A 87 -7.16 10.06 -3.69
N ASN A 88 -7.53 10.22 -4.96
CA ASN A 88 -8.86 9.82 -5.44
C ASN A 88 -9.10 8.31 -5.32
N LEU A 89 -8.08 7.48 -5.57
CA LEU A 89 -8.20 6.03 -5.44
C LEU A 89 -8.40 5.61 -3.99
N LEU A 90 -7.64 6.20 -3.06
CA LEU A 90 -7.78 5.94 -1.62
C LEU A 90 -9.13 6.45 -1.09
N SER A 91 -9.55 7.66 -1.49
CA SER A 91 -10.84 8.25 -1.07
C SER A 91 -12.04 7.48 -1.63
N TYR A 92 -11.86 6.74 -2.73
CA TYR A 92 -12.94 5.90 -3.28
C TYR A 92 -13.27 4.71 -2.37
N VAL A 93 -12.29 4.25 -1.57
CA VAL A 93 -12.48 3.20 -0.56
C VAL A 93 -12.73 3.79 0.82
N ASN A 94 -12.00 4.84 1.17
CA ASN A 94 -11.90 5.35 2.54
C ASN A 94 -12.47 6.76 2.72
N GLY A 95 -13.29 7.21 1.76
CA GLY A 95 -14.00 8.48 1.87
C GLY A 95 -13.10 9.65 2.24
N ASN A 96 -13.29 10.22 3.42
CA ASN A 96 -12.43 11.30 3.90
C ASN A 96 -11.06 10.78 4.38
N LEU A 97 -9.99 11.11 3.66
CA LEU A 97 -8.61 10.75 4.02
C LEU A 97 -8.05 11.39 5.31
N LEU A 98 -8.85 12.14 6.05
CA LEU A 98 -8.44 12.73 7.33
C LEU A 98 -9.21 12.16 8.53
N ASP A 99 -10.22 11.32 8.29
CA ASP A 99 -10.91 10.56 9.33
C ASP A 99 -11.12 9.10 8.87
N ASP A 100 -11.78 8.30 9.71
CA ASP A 100 -12.05 6.87 9.48
C ASP A 100 -13.55 6.54 9.46
N SER A 101 -14.40 7.57 9.48
CA SER A 101 -15.83 7.41 9.75
C SER A 101 -16.60 6.74 8.62
N ASP A 102 -16.08 6.80 7.40
CA ASP A 102 -16.68 6.25 6.19
C ASP A 102 -15.78 5.23 5.47
N ASN A 103 -14.79 4.67 6.17
CA ASN A 103 -13.90 3.66 5.63
C ASN A 103 -14.64 2.37 5.25
N ILE A 104 -14.41 1.88 4.02
CA ILE A 104 -14.80 0.52 3.62
C ILE A 104 -13.86 -0.50 4.26
N MET A 105 -12.56 -0.21 4.30
CA MET A 105 -11.52 -1.08 4.89
C MET A 105 -10.35 -0.22 5.33
N ASP A 106 -9.80 -0.46 6.53
CA ASP A 106 -8.69 0.34 7.02
C ASP A 106 -7.45 0.23 6.11
N ASP A 107 -6.69 1.31 5.96
CA ASP A 107 -5.51 1.30 5.08
C ASP A 107 -4.47 0.26 5.47
N SER A 108 -4.36 -0.08 6.77
CA SER A 108 -3.49 -1.16 7.22
C SER A 108 -3.97 -2.52 6.73
N GLU A 109 -5.28 -2.76 6.72
CA GLU A 109 -5.88 -3.98 6.18
C GLU A 109 -5.77 -4.04 4.65
N ILE A 110 -5.97 -2.91 3.95
CA ILE A 110 -5.75 -2.81 2.50
C ILE A 110 -4.30 -3.17 2.18
N TYR A 111 -3.34 -2.59 2.90
CA TYR A 111 -1.92 -2.85 2.67
C TYR A 111 -1.52 -4.29 2.99
N GLU A 112 -2.04 -4.87 4.08
CA GLU A 112 -1.83 -6.28 4.42
C GLU A 112 -2.42 -7.21 3.35
N CYS A 113 -3.63 -6.92 2.85
CA CYS A 113 -4.26 -7.63 1.74
C CYS A 113 -3.38 -7.58 0.47
N LEU A 114 -2.85 -6.41 0.12
CA LEU A 114 -1.92 -6.27 -1.00
C LEU A 114 -0.64 -7.07 -0.79
N CYS A 115 -0.06 -7.06 0.42
CA CYS A 115 1.12 -7.86 0.74
C CYS A 115 0.85 -9.35 0.56
N ASP A 116 -0.26 -9.86 1.10
CA ASP A 116 -0.64 -11.27 1.00
C ASP A 116 -0.78 -11.70 -0.46
N ILE A 117 -1.42 -10.87 -1.28
CA ILE A 117 -1.63 -11.15 -2.71
C ILE A 117 -0.31 -11.07 -3.49
N LEU A 118 0.37 -9.92 -3.43
CA LEU A 118 1.57 -9.63 -4.24
C LEU A 118 2.78 -10.50 -3.88
N LEU A 119 2.88 -10.92 -2.61
CA LEU A 119 3.98 -11.77 -2.15
C LEU A 119 3.64 -13.26 -2.24
N SER A 120 2.39 -13.62 -2.58
CA SER A 120 2.05 -15.00 -2.90
C SER A 120 2.84 -15.44 -4.15
N GLY A 121 3.60 -16.53 -4.03
CA GLY A 121 4.53 -17.00 -5.07
C GLY A 121 3.88 -17.36 -6.41
N GLU A 122 2.55 -17.34 -6.48
CA GLU A 122 1.73 -17.66 -7.65
C GLU A 122 1.59 -16.50 -8.65
N LEU A 123 1.84 -15.25 -8.23
CA LEU A 123 1.78 -14.08 -9.13
C LEU A 123 3.12 -13.78 -9.84
N LYS A 124 4.08 -14.71 -9.78
CA LYS A 124 5.43 -14.53 -10.33
C LYS A 124 5.50 -14.61 -11.86
N GLU A 125 4.45 -15.10 -12.53
CA GLU A 125 4.44 -15.30 -13.98
C GLU A 125 3.31 -14.52 -14.67
N GLY A 126 3.40 -13.20 -14.66
CA GLY A 126 2.65 -12.34 -15.58
C GLY A 126 1.14 -12.17 -15.29
N PHE A 127 0.50 -11.40 -16.17
CA PHE A 127 -0.88 -10.90 -16.09
C PHE A 127 -1.93 -12.02 -16.22
N ASP A 128 -2.05 -12.90 -15.23
CA ASP A 128 -3.23 -13.76 -15.11
C ASP A 128 -4.33 -13.01 -14.35
N ASN A 129 -5.23 -12.39 -15.12
CA ASN A 129 -6.36 -11.65 -14.57
C ASN A 129 -7.32 -12.57 -13.80
N ASP A 130 -7.52 -13.80 -14.27
CA ASP A 130 -8.42 -14.75 -13.62
C ASP A 130 -7.86 -15.18 -12.26
N THR A 131 -6.55 -15.46 -12.18
CA THR A 131 -5.88 -15.74 -10.90
C THR A 131 -5.87 -14.52 -9.98
N LEU A 132 -5.68 -13.31 -10.50
CA LEU A 132 -5.75 -12.08 -9.71
C LEU A 132 -7.14 -11.89 -9.08
N VAL A 133 -8.19 -11.96 -9.92
CA VAL A 133 -9.59 -11.82 -9.48
C VAL A 133 -9.90 -12.88 -8.43
N ARG A 134 -9.53 -14.14 -8.68
CA ARG A 134 -9.73 -15.24 -7.73
C ARG A 134 -9.04 -14.98 -6.39
N LYS A 135 -7.79 -14.52 -6.37
CA LYS A 135 -7.07 -14.21 -5.12
C LYS A 135 -7.70 -13.09 -4.33
N ILE A 136 -8.17 -12.04 -5.01
CA ILE A 136 -8.89 -10.94 -4.35
C ILE A 136 -10.20 -11.48 -3.76
N ASP A 137 -10.93 -12.30 -4.51
CA ASP A 137 -12.19 -12.90 -4.05
C ASP A 137 -11.99 -13.83 -2.85
N GLU A 138 -10.95 -14.66 -2.87
CA GLU A 138 -10.55 -15.52 -1.75
C GLU A 138 -10.18 -14.67 -0.52
N ARG A 139 -9.40 -13.60 -0.70
CA ARG A 139 -8.98 -12.74 0.42
C ARG A 139 -10.13 -11.97 1.05
N LEU A 140 -11.13 -11.60 0.23
CA LEU A 140 -12.32 -10.90 0.66
C LEU A 140 -13.51 -11.83 0.92
N MET A 141 -13.31 -13.15 1.00
CA MET A 141 -14.41 -14.11 1.18
C MET A 141 -15.27 -13.76 2.40
N ASP A 142 -14.62 -13.51 3.54
CA ASP A 142 -15.27 -13.18 4.82
C ASP A 142 -15.48 -11.67 5.04
N PHE A 143 -15.19 -10.84 4.03
CA PHE A 143 -15.40 -9.39 4.12
C PHE A 143 -16.89 -9.07 4.28
N LYS A 144 -17.22 -8.38 5.38
CA LYS A 144 -18.58 -7.92 5.67
C LYS A 144 -18.77 -6.53 5.11
N GLU A 145 -19.63 -6.40 4.11
CA GLU A 145 -19.92 -5.11 3.49
C GLU A 145 -20.54 -4.14 4.51
N PRO A 146 -19.96 -2.94 4.72
CA PRO A 146 -20.59 -1.91 5.54
C PRO A 146 -21.84 -1.32 4.88
N PHE A 147 -21.92 -1.38 3.55
CA PHE A 147 -23.07 -0.98 2.75
C PHE A 147 -23.05 -1.69 1.39
N PRO A 148 -24.20 -1.82 0.70
CA PRO A 148 -24.28 -2.51 -0.59
C PRO A 148 -23.29 -1.97 -1.64
N GLY A 149 -22.48 -2.88 -2.21
CA GLY A 149 -21.52 -2.57 -3.26
C GLY A 149 -20.16 -2.10 -2.75
N ALA A 150 -19.95 -2.04 -1.43
CA ALA A 150 -18.66 -1.69 -0.83
C ALA A 150 -17.56 -2.69 -1.22
N LYS A 151 -17.89 -3.99 -1.26
CA LYS A 151 -16.94 -5.03 -1.67
C LYS A 151 -16.50 -4.87 -3.11
N ASP A 152 -17.41 -4.55 -4.02
CA ASP A 152 -17.07 -4.34 -5.44
C ASP A 152 -16.15 -3.13 -5.63
N ARG A 153 -16.40 -2.04 -4.88
CA ARG A 153 -15.49 -0.88 -4.86
C ARG A 153 -14.10 -1.28 -4.38
N LEU A 154 -14.03 -2.01 -3.27
CA LEU A 154 -12.77 -2.48 -2.70
C LEU A 154 -12.01 -3.39 -3.68
N LYS A 155 -12.70 -4.35 -4.32
CA LYS A 155 -12.13 -5.22 -5.35
C LYS A 155 -11.52 -4.42 -6.50
N LEU A 156 -12.26 -3.44 -7.02
CA LEU A 156 -11.80 -2.58 -8.12
C LEU A 156 -10.53 -1.82 -7.73
N VAL A 157 -10.46 -1.29 -6.50
CA VAL A 157 -9.28 -0.57 -6.01
C VAL A 157 -8.10 -1.50 -5.82
N LEU A 158 -8.27 -2.67 -5.20
CA LEU A 158 -7.21 -3.66 -5.05
C LEU A 158 -6.65 -4.09 -6.41
N GLN A 159 -7.50 -4.35 -7.41
CA GLN A 159 -7.06 -4.65 -8.77
C GLN A 159 -6.22 -3.50 -9.36
N ALA A 160 -6.71 -2.26 -9.27
CA ALA A 160 -5.98 -1.10 -9.79
C ALA A 160 -4.62 -0.92 -9.10
N MET A 161 -4.55 -1.13 -7.79
CA MET A 161 -3.32 -1.08 -7.00
C MET A 161 -2.32 -2.16 -7.41
N ILE A 162 -2.78 -3.40 -7.64
CA ILE A 162 -1.92 -4.52 -8.08
C ILE A 162 -1.40 -4.30 -9.51
N TYR A 163 -2.23 -3.80 -10.42
CA TYR A 163 -1.75 -3.41 -11.75
C TYR A 163 -0.74 -2.26 -11.70
N ALA A 164 -0.94 -1.29 -10.80
CA ALA A 164 0.01 -0.21 -10.61
C ALA A 164 1.38 -0.72 -10.13
N TRP A 165 1.40 -1.72 -9.24
CA TRP A 165 2.63 -2.39 -8.82
C TRP A 165 3.36 -3.07 -9.97
N TRP A 166 2.65 -3.92 -10.72
CA TRP A 166 3.26 -4.61 -11.87
C TRP A 166 3.79 -3.61 -12.89
N SER A 167 3.04 -2.55 -13.19
CA SER A 167 3.50 -1.49 -14.07
C SER A 167 4.79 -0.83 -13.59
N ALA A 168 4.90 -0.52 -12.29
CA ALA A 168 6.11 0.04 -11.71
C ALA A 168 7.30 -0.93 -11.77
N GLU A 169 7.04 -2.22 -11.51
CA GLU A 169 8.07 -3.26 -11.56
C GLU A 169 8.62 -3.47 -12.98
N TYR A 170 7.75 -3.56 -14.00
CA TYR A 170 8.20 -3.65 -15.39
C TYR A 170 8.96 -2.41 -15.84
N LYS A 171 8.54 -1.21 -15.40
CA LYS A 171 9.29 0.03 -15.63
C LYS A 171 10.69 -0.03 -14.99
N ARG A 172 10.80 -0.55 -13.77
CA ARG A 172 12.08 -0.72 -13.06
C ARG A 172 13.00 -1.71 -13.79
N ILE A 173 12.47 -2.85 -14.23
CA ILE A 173 13.21 -3.85 -15.01
C ILE A 173 13.72 -3.23 -16.32
N ALA A 174 12.85 -2.54 -17.07
CA ALA A 174 13.24 -1.86 -18.31
C ALA A 174 14.38 -0.86 -18.08
N ASN A 175 14.26 0.00 -17.07
CA ASN A 175 15.30 0.97 -16.71
C ASN A 175 16.61 0.31 -16.27
N GLN A 176 16.57 -0.85 -15.62
CA GLN A 176 17.78 -1.59 -15.24
C GLN A 176 18.51 -2.15 -16.45
N LEU A 177 17.78 -2.71 -17.42
CA LEU A 177 18.35 -3.23 -18.65
C LEU A 177 19.07 -2.15 -19.48
N THR A 178 18.61 -0.90 -19.38
CA THR A 178 19.24 0.23 -20.09
C THR A 178 20.41 0.88 -19.34
N LYS A 179 20.73 0.50 -18.08
CA LYS A 179 21.82 1.16 -17.32
C LYS A 179 23.22 0.94 -17.88
N ASN A 180 23.40 -0.08 -18.71
CA ASN A 180 24.69 -0.48 -19.27
C ASN A 180 24.77 -0.27 -20.80
N ILE A 181 23.76 0.41 -21.38
CA ILE A 181 23.76 0.85 -22.78
C ILE A 181 24.10 2.33 -22.78
#